data_AF-A0A6G3MLJ7-F1
#
_entry.id   AF-A0A6G3MLJ7-F1
#
_cell.length_a   1.000
_cell.length_b   1.000
_cell.length_c   1.000
_cell.angle_alpha   90.00
_cell.angle_beta   90.00
_cell.angle_gamma   90.00
#
_symmetry.space_group_name_H-M   'P 1'
#
loop_
_entity.id
_entity.type
_entity.pdbx_description
1 polymer ?
#
loop_
_entity_poly.entity_id
_entity_poly.type
_entity_poly.pdbx_seq_one_letter_code
_entity_poly.pdbx_strand_id
1 'polypeptide(L)'
;AIVLQACGHNPTGLDFTPSQWETIASIMIERKLIPVLDMAYLGLVTGCIETDSYSARLFHSLEIEVLICISYSKNMGLYNERVGLLGWYASTKHTSDQIKDRLCYIIRNSYSNPPAHGAKIVSKILNDPKLMEEWYSYY
;
A
#
# COMPACT_ATOMS: atom_id res chain seq x y z
N ALA A 1 -14.42 2.79 -8.59
CA ALA A 1 -13.35 2.27 -7.71
C ALA A 1 -13.93 2.06 -6.31
N ILE A 2 -13.43 1.10 -5.55
CA ILE A 2 -13.84 0.83 -4.16
C ILE A 2 -12.61 0.98 -3.26
N VAL A 3 -12.71 1.79 -2.21
CA VAL A 3 -11.64 1.94 -1.22
C VAL A 3 -11.80 0.87 -0.14
N LEU A 4 -10.73 0.15 0.13
CA LEU A 4 -10.69 -0.92 1.13
C LEU A 4 -9.46 -0.71 2.00
N GLN A 5 -9.59 -0.88 3.32
CA GLN A 5 -8.45 -0.88 4.22
C GLN A 5 -7.89 -2.30 4.30
N ALA A 6 -6.59 -2.45 4.05
CA ALA A 6 -5.98 -3.78 3.93
C ALA A 6 -5.91 -4.53 5.27
N CYS A 7 -5.61 -3.79 6.35
CA CYS A 7 -5.56 -4.25 7.73
C CYS A 7 -5.72 -3.05 8.67
N GLY A 8 -6.05 -3.33 9.93
CA GLY A 8 -6.17 -2.32 10.99
C GLY A 8 -7.29 -1.34 10.69
N HIS A 9 -8.47 -1.84 10.32
CA HIS A 9 -9.57 -0.98 9.87
C HIS A 9 -9.84 0.17 10.86
N ASN A 10 -9.80 1.40 10.37
CA ASN A 10 -10.06 2.60 11.15
C ASN A 10 -11.46 3.13 10.76
N PRO A 11 -12.42 3.24 11.70
CA PRO A 11 -12.21 3.27 13.16
C PRO A 11 -12.55 1.98 13.94
N THR A 12 -13.03 0.93 13.28
CA THR A 12 -13.65 -0.21 14.01
C THR A 12 -12.67 -1.22 14.59
N GLY A 13 -11.44 -1.29 14.06
CA GLY A 13 -10.44 -2.33 14.37
C GLY A 13 -10.79 -3.73 13.82
N LEU A 14 -11.84 -3.86 13.00
CA LEU A 14 -12.31 -5.14 12.48
C LEU A 14 -11.83 -5.37 11.05
N ASP A 15 -11.01 -6.40 10.86
CA ASP A 15 -10.45 -6.78 9.56
C ASP A 15 -11.17 -7.99 8.95
N PHE A 16 -11.14 -8.07 7.62
CA PHE A 16 -11.65 -9.24 6.91
C PHE A 16 -10.72 -10.44 7.09
N THR A 17 -11.31 -11.63 7.24
CA THR A 17 -10.57 -12.89 7.20
C THR A 17 -10.05 -13.19 5.78
N PRO A 18 -9.07 -14.08 5.61
CA PRO A 18 -8.62 -14.52 4.28
C PRO A 18 -9.77 -14.99 3.36
N SER A 19 -10.71 -15.78 3.88
CA SER A 19 -11.87 -16.25 3.12
C SER A 19 -12.84 -15.12 2.72
N GLN A 20 -12.98 -14.10 3.55
CA GLN A 20 -13.76 -12.91 3.20
C GLN A 20 -13.04 -12.08 2.12
N TRP A 21 -11.71 -11.98 2.17
CA TRP A 21 -10.92 -11.36 1.11
C TRP A 21 -11.03 -12.07 -0.23
N GLU A 22 -11.04 -13.41 -0.26
CA GLU A 22 -11.31 -14.20 -1.47
C GLU A 22 -12.70 -13.93 -2.05
N THR A 23 -13.71 -13.78 -1.19
CA THR A 23 -15.06 -13.39 -1.59
C THR A 23 -15.09 -11.98 -2.18
N ILE A 24 -14.40 -11.02 -1.54
CA ILE A 24 -14.27 -9.66 -2.05
C ILE A 24 -13.57 -9.66 -3.42
N ALA A 25 -12.46 -10.38 -3.57
CA ALA A 25 -11.74 -10.49 -4.84
C ALA A 25 -12.64 -11.03 -5.96
N SER A 26 -13.43 -12.06 -5.66
CA SER A 26 -14.41 -12.63 -6.60
C SER A 26 -15.43 -11.59 -7.07
N ILE A 27 -15.97 -10.79 -6.13
CA ILE A 27 -16.91 -9.70 -6.45
C ILE A 27 -16.23 -8.62 -7.30
N MET A 28 -14.97 -8.26 -6.98
CA MET A 28 -14.22 -7.26 -7.75
C MET A 28 -14.04 -7.71 -9.20
N ILE A 29 -13.73 -8.99 -9.43
CA ILE A 29 -13.60 -9.58 -10.77
C ILE A 29 -14.94 -9.60 -11.49
N GLU A 30 -15.97 -10.20 -10.89
CA GLU A 30 -17.31 -10.35 -11.49
C GLU A 30 -17.87 -9.00 -11.94
N ARG A 31 -17.69 -7.97 -11.12
CA ARG A 31 -18.24 -6.63 -11.35
C ARG A 31 -17.26 -5.67 -12.02
N LYS A 32 -16.06 -6.13 -12.39
CA LYS A 32 -14.99 -5.32 -13.02
C LYS A 32 -14.69 -4.03 -12.23
N LEU A 33 -14.60 -4.17 -10.92
CA LEU A 33 -14.34 -3.05 -10.00
C LEU A 33 -12.83 -2.87 -9.82
N ILE A 34 -12.40 -1.62 -9.69
CA ILE A 34 -11.02 -1.26 -9.37
C ILE A 34 -10.88 -1.04 -7.86
N PRO A 35 -10.19 -1.91 -7.12
CA PRO A 35 -9.86 -1.68 -5.72
C PRO A 35 -8.79 -0.59 -5.54
N VAL A 36 -8.91 0.15 -4.44
CA VAL A 36 -7.88 1.04 -3.90
C VAL A 36 -7.62 0.60 -2.46
N LEU A 37 -6.44 0.04 -2.21
CA LEU A 37 -6.04 -0.44 -0.89
C LEU A 37 -5.39 0.69 -0.09
N ASP A 38 -5.98 1.04 1.04
CA ASP A 38 -5.37 1.90 2.05
C ASP A 38 -4.64 1.03 3.08
N MET A 39 -3.32 1.21 3.17
CA MET A 39 -2.38 0.37 3.92
C MET A 39 -1.57 1.24 4.89
N ALA A 40 -2.24 1.80 5.90
CA ALA A 40 -1.63 2.71 6.86
C ALA A 40 -0.97 2.01 8.08
N TYR A 41 -1.25 0.73 8.30
CA TYR A 41 -0.89 -0.01 9.51
C TYR A 41 -0.07 -1.29 9.24
N LEU A 42 0.59 -1.38 8.08
CA LEU A 42 1.41 -2.54 7.72
C LEU A 42 2.47 -2.87 8.79
N GLY A 43 2.44 -4.11 9.27
CA GLY A 43 3.32 -4.64 10.31
C GLY A 43 2.80 -4.41 11.73
N LEU A 44 1.84 -3.52 11.94
CA LEU A 44 1.36 -3.14 13.27
C LEU A 44 0.18 -3.98 13.76
N VAL A 45 -0.50 -4.71 12.88
CA VAL A 45 -1.73 -5.44 13.28
C VAL A 45 -1.37 -6.83 13.76
N THR A 46 -0.63 -7.60 12.97
CA THR A 46 -0.20 -8.96 13.35
C THR A 46 1.27 -9.08 13.71
N GLY A 47 2.04 -7.99 13.65
CA GLY A 47 3.50 -8.03 13.76
C GLY A 47 4.22 -8.57 12.53
N CYS A 48 3.52 -8.75 11.41
CA CYS A 48 4.06 -9.36 10.20
C CYS A 48 3.55 -8.63 8.95
N ILE A 49 4.45 -7.99 8.19
CA ILE A 49 4.09 -7.26 6.97
C ILE A 49 3.47 -8.18 5.92
N GLU A 50 3.95 -9.41 5.78
CA GLU A 50 3.40 -10.37 4.81
C GLU A 50 1.95 -10.72 5.12
N THR A 51 1.61 -10.85 6.41
CA THR A 51 0.24 -11.13 6.85
C THR A 51 -0.64 -9.89 6.68
N ASP A 52 -0.18 -8.71 7.11
CA ASP A 52 -0.90 -7.45 7.00
C ASP A 52 -1.10 -6.99 5.54
N SER A 53 -0.27 -7.47 4.62
CA SER A 53 -0.37 -7.21 3.17
C SER A 53 -1.10 -8.28 2.38
N TYR A 54 -1.75 -9.25 3.04
CA TYR A 54 -2.42 -10.38 2.40
C TYR A 54 -3.33 -9.98 1.23
N SER A 55 -4.18 -8.96 1.41
CA SER A 55 -5.13 -8.50 0.39
C SER A 55 -4.45 -7.97 -0.87
N ALA A 56 -3.34 -7.23 -0.73
CA ALA A 56 -2.55 -6.73 -1.85
C ALA A 56 -1.91 -7.89 -2.63
N ARG A 57 -1.36 -8.89 -1.92
CA ARG A 57 -0.77 -10.08 -2.54
C ARG A 57 -1.82 -10.94 -3.23
N LEU A 58 -3.00 -11.09 -2.62
CA LEU A 58 -4.14 -11.81 -3.20
C LEU A 58 -4.57 -11.15 -4.52
N PHE A 59 -4.82 -9.84 -4.52
CA PHE A 59 -5.24 -9.11 -5.72
C PHE A 59 -4.18 -9.20 -6.83
N HIS A 60 -2.90 -9.11 -6.49
CA HIS A 60 -1.83 -9.32 -7.47
C HIS A 60 -1.82 -10.75 -8.03
N SER A 61 -1.98 -11.77 -7.18
CA SER A 61 -1.98 -13.18 -7.61
C SER A 61 -3.16 -13.55 -8.52
N LEU A 62 -4.25 -12.80 -8.43
CA LEU A 62 -5.45 -12.94 -9.26
C LEU A 62 -5.45 -11.99 -10.46
N GLU A 63 -4.34 -11.29 -10.72
CA GLU A 63 -4.19 -10.30 -11.79
C GLU A 63 -5.25 -9.19 -11.76
N ILE A 64 -5.75 -8.85 -10.56
CA ILE A 64 -6.70 -7.74 -10.37
C ILE A 64 -5.91 -6.42 -10.38
N GLU A 65 -6.21 -5.55 -11.35
CA GLU A 65 -5.67 -4.19 -11.37
C GLU A 65 -6.07 -3.42 -10.10
N VAL A 66 -5.08 -2.91 -9.37
CA VAL A 66 -5.27 -2.34 -8.02
C VAL A 66 -4.38 -1.12 -7.83
N LEU A 67 -4.89 -0.12 -7.11
CA LEU A 67 -4.06 0.97 -6.55
C LEU A 67 -3.76 0.69 -5.08
N ILE A 68 -2.54 0.99 -4.66
CA ILE A 68 -2.04 0.74 -3.31
C ILE A 68 -1.52 2.05 -2.71
N CYS A 69 -2.08 2.44 -1.57
CA CYS A 69 -1.70 3.62 -0.81
C CYS A 69 -1.03 3.17 0.49
N ILE A 70 0.27 3.42 0.64
CA ILE A 70 1.04 3.08 1.86
C ILE A 70 1.37 4.36 2.61
N SER A 71 1.19 4.34 3.94
CA SER A 71 1.69 5.39 4.84
C SER A 71 2.79 4.84 5.74
N TYR A 72 3.90 5.58 5.84
CA TYR A 72 4.96 5.27 6.80
C TYR A 72 4.82 6.04 8.13
N SER A 73 3.69 6.73 8.33
CA SER A 73 3.48 7.55 9.52
C SER A 73 3.45 6.72 10.81
N LYS A 74 2.86 5.52 10.79
CA LYS A 74 2.66 4.70 11.98
C LYS A 74 3.76 3.67 12.14
N ASN A 75 3.97 2.84 11.11
CA ASN A 75 4.91 1.73 11.17
C ASN A 75 6.39 2.17 11.27
N MET A 76 6.74 3.39 10.82
CA MET A 76 8.09 3.95 11.02
C MET A 76 8.09 5.20 11.91
N GLY A 77 6.95 5.57 12.51
CA GLY A 77 6.83 6.78 13.36
C GLY A 77 7.04 8.10 12.61
N LEU A 78 7.04 8.11 11.28
CA LEU A 78 7.33 9.27 10.44
C LEU A 78 6.09 10.16 10.21
N TYR A 79 5.37 10.47 11.29
CA TYR A 79 4.09 11.19 11.24
C TYR A 79 4.19 12.51 10.48
N ASN A 80 5.11 13.38 10.88
CA ASN A 80 5.22 14.74 10.32
C ASN A 80 6.16 14.85 9.11
N GLU A 81 6.88 13.77 8.77
CA GLU A 81 7.71 13.71 7.56
C GLU A 81 6.89 13.55 6.28
N ARG A 82 5.61 13.20 6.43
CA ARG A 82 4.62 13.08 5.34
C ARG A 82 5.10 12.15 4.22
N VAL A 83 5.69 11.02 4.60
CA VAL A 83 6.18 9.99 3.68
C VAL A 83 5.18 8.86 3.49
N GLY A 84 4.98 8.48 2.24
CA GLY A 84 4.10 7.42 1.80
C GLY A 84 4.41 7.02 0.36
N LEU A 85 3.65 6.06 -0.16
CA LEU A 85 3.77 5.56 -1.52
C LEU A 85 2.38 5.41 -2.14
N LEU A 86 2.24 5.86 -3.38
CA LEU A 86 1.16 5.41 -4.27
C LEU A 86 1.76 4.44 -5.28
N GLY A 87 1.36 3.18 -5.21
CA GLY A 87 1.70 2.12 -6.16
C GLY A 87 0.46 1.64 -6.90
N TRP A 88 0.69 0.87 -7.97
CA TRP A 88 -0.38 0.20 -8.69
C TRP A 88 0.13 -1.07 -9.35
N TYR A 89 -0.77 -2.03 -9.54
CA TYR A 89 -0.59 -3.12 -10.49
C TYR A 89 -1.53 -2.88 -11.67
N ALA A 90 -0.97 -2.96 -12.88
CA ALA A 90 -1.71 -2.86 -14.13
C ALA A 90 -1.37 -4.07 -14.99
N SER A 91 -2.35 -4.56 -15.74
CA SER A 91 -2.27 -5.74 -16.60
C SER A 91 -1.20 -5.63 -17.69
N THR A 92 -0.88 -4.41 -18.11
CA THR A 92 0.16 -4.17 -19.13
C THR A 92 1.13 -3.08 -18.72
N LYS A 93 2.37 -3.21 -19.22
CA LYS A 93 3.38 -2.16 -19.09
C LYS A 93 2.92 -0.83 -19.69
N HIS A 94 2.23 -0.86 -20.83
CA HIS A 94 1.72 0.34 -21.48
C HIS A 94 0.74 1.10 -20.58
N THR A 95 -0.24 0.41 -19.99
CA THR A 95 -1.18 1.00 -19.04
C THR A 95 -0.45 1.55 -17.82
N SER A 96 0.52 0.81 -17.29
CA SER A 96 1.34 1.25 -16.15
C SER A 96 2.11 2.54 -16.42
N ASP A 97 2.73 2.66 -17.60
CA ASP A 97 3.47 3.85 -18.01
C ASP A 97 2.52 5.05 -18.18
N GLN A 98 1.33 4.84 -18.76
CA GLN A 98 0.30 5.89 -18.87
C GLN A 98 -0.19 6.38 -17.50
N ILE A 99 -0.41 5.48 -16.54
CA ILE A 99 -0.78 5.84 -15.16
C ILE A 99 0.32 6.71 -14.55
N LYS A 100 1.59 6.29 -14.69
CA LYS A 100 2.75 7.05 -14.21
C LYS A 100 2.78 8.46 -14.78
N ASP A 101 2.66 8.63 -16.09
CA ASP A 101 2.72 9.94 -16.74
C ASP A 101 1.62 10.87 -16.25
N ARG A 102 0.39 10.35 -16.10
CA ARG A 102 -0.74 11.13 -15.58
C ARG A 102 -0.54 11.52 -14.12
N LEU A 103 -0.04 10.62 -13.28
CA LEU A 103 0.28 10.92 -11.90
C LEU A 103 1.42 11.95 -11.79
N CYS A 104 2.47 11.82 -12.59
CA CYS A 104 3.55 12.82 -12.64
C CYS A 104 3.02 14.20 -13.04
N TYR A 105 2.10 14.27 -14.03
CA TYR A 105 1.44 15.52 -14.39
C TYR A 105 0.63 16.11 -13.22
N ILE A 106 -0.17 15.30 -12.52
CA ILE A 106 -0.96 15.74 -11.37
C ILE A 106 -0.03 16.25 -10.25
N ILE A 107 1.02 15.50 -9.92
CA ILE A 107 2.01 15.87 -8.88
C ILE A 107 2.70 17.19 -9.22
N ARG A 108 3.16 17.33 -10.47
CA ARG A 108 3.83 18.54 -10.98
C ARG A 108 2.97 19.79 -10.78
N ASN A 109 1.67 19.68 -11.02
CA ASN A 109 0.71 20.78 -10.91
C ASN A 109 0.14 20.97 -9.49
N SER A 110 0.34 20.00 -8.60
CA SER A 110 -0.19 20.06 -7.23
C SER A 110 0.84 20.57 -6.24
N TYR A 111 1.99 19.91 -6.16
CA TYR A 111 3.04 20.22 -5.17
C TYR A 111 4.46 20.09 -5.74
N SER A 112 4.59 19.99 -7.07
CA SER A 112 5.85 19.83 -7.81
C SER A 112 6.56 18.49 -7.59
N ASN A 113 7.03 18.22 -6.37
CA ASN A 113 7.79 17.01 -6.00
C ASN A 113 7.66 16.71 -4.50
N PRO A 114 7.73 15.43 -4.08
CA PRO A 114 7.49 15.04 -2.69
C PRO A 114 8.65 15.39 -1.75
N PRO A 115 8.40 15.52 -0.43
CA PRO A 115 9.44 15.78 0.56
C PRO A 115 10.46 14.63 0.62
N ALA A 116 11.75 14.97 0.59
CA ALA A 116 12.81 13.98 0.44
C ALA A 116 13.29 13.35 1.77
N HIS A 117 13.13 14.02 2.91
CA HIS A 117 13.77 13.60 4.17
C HIS A 117 13.23 12.24 4.65
N GLY A 118 11.92 12.13 4.90
CA GLY A 118 11.28 10.87 5.26
C GLY A 118 11.53 9.75 4.24
N ALA A 119 11.49 10.06 2.94
CA ALA A 119 11.77 9.08 1.88
C ALA A 119 13.20 8.52 1.96
N LYS A 120 14.20 9.35 2.30
CA LYS A 120 15.59 8.90 2.52
C LYS A 120 15.72 8.01 3.75
N ILE A 121 14.99 8.30 4.84
CA ILE A 121 14.97 7.44 6.04
C ILE A 121 14.38 6.07 5.69
N VAL A 122 13.18 6.05 5.10
CA VAL A 122 12.52 4.81 4.65
C VAL A 122 13.46 4.03 3.73
N SER A 123 14.05 4.70 2.73
CA SER A 123 14.99 4.05 1.81
C SER A 123 16.21 3.49 2.52
N LYS A 124 16.77 4.17 3.53
CA LYS A 124 17.94 3.67 4.26
C LYS A 124 17.61 2.43 5.08
N ILE A 125 16.46 2.43 5.77
CA ILE A 125 16.01 1.26 6.55
C ILE A 125 15.73 0.07 5.63
N LEU A 126 14.95 0.28 4.55
CA LEU A 126 14.53 -0.81 3.67
C LEU A 126 15.63 -1.37 2.75
N ASN A 127 16.77 -0.69 2.59
CA ASN A 127 17.88 -1.17 1.76
C ASN A 127 19.08 -1.67 2.59
N ASP A 128 18.96 -1.67 3.92
CA ASP A 128 20.02 -2.12 4.83
C ASP A 128 19.47 -3.31 5.64
N PRO A 129 19.92 -4.55 5.36
CA PRO A 129 19.35 -5.75 6.01
C PRO A 129 19.35 -5.69 7.53
N LYS A 130 20.39 -5.08 8.12
CA LYS A 130 20.50 -4.95 9.57
C LYS A 130 19.47 -3.97 10.12
N LEU A 131 19.28 -2.83 9.47
CA LEU A 131 18.27 -1.84 9.87
C LEU A 131 16.85 -2.36 9.62
N MET A 132 16.65 -3.14 8.56
CA MET A 132 15.36 -3.78 8.30
C MET A 132 15.02 -4.82 9.37
N GLU A 133 15.98 -5.65 9.76
CA GLU A 133 15.82 -6.62 10.86
C GLU A 133 15.53 -5.91 12.19
N GLU A 134 16.29 -4.86 12.51
CA GLU A 134 16.04 -4.03 13.69
C GLU A 134 14.64 -3.40 13.65
N TRP A 135 14.22 -2.85 12.51
CA TRP A 135 12.88 -2.31 12.33
C TRP A 135 11.78 -3.38 12.53
N TYR A 136 11.98 -4.59 12.01
CA TYR A 136 11.04 -5.70 12.21
C TYR A 136 10.99 -6.21 13.65
N SER A 137 12.07 -6.09 14.41
CA SER A 137 12.11 -6.50 15.81
C SER A 137 11.26 -5.64 16.76
N TYR A 138 10.80 -4.46 16.30
CA TYR A 138 9.91 -3.59 17.07
C TYR A 138 8.44 -4.01 17.02
N TYR A 139 8.11 -5.05 16.26
CA TYR A 139 6.77 -5.65 16.20
C TYR A 139 6.76 -7.02 16.85
#